data_AF-A0A3D0NB62-F1
#
_entry.id   AF-A0A3D0NB62-F1
#
_cell.length_a   1.000
_cell.length_b   1.000
_cell.length_c   1.000
_cell.angle_alpha   90.00
_cell.angle_beta   90.00
_cell.angle_gamma   90.00
#
_symmetry.space_group_name_H-M   'P 1'
#
loop_
_entity.id
_entity.type
_entity.pdbx_description
1 polymer ?
#
loop_
_entity_poly.entity_id
_entity_poly.type
_entity_poly.pdbx_seq_one_letter_code
_entity_poly.pdbx_strand_id
1 'polypeptide(L)'
;TPMAQTNKGAVGRDHHMRAFSMFLAGGGIRGGVTHGSTDELGYNAVEDVVHINDLHATMLHQLGLDHERLTFPYQGRDFRLTDVAGEVIKPILA
;
A
#
# COMPACT_ATOMS: atom_id res chain seq x y z
N THR A 1 -12.77 9.51 -7.54
CA THR A 1 -11.79 10.39 -6.88
C THR A 1 -11.80 11.76 -7.57
N PRO A 2 -11.79 12.87 -6.82
CA PRO A 2 -12.07 14.21 -7.37
C PRO A 2 -10.82 14.91 -7.92
N MET A 3 -9.85 14.15 -8.45
CA MET A 3 -8.63 14.72 -9.03
C MET A 3 -8.78 14.83 -10.54
N ALA A 4 -8.51 16.02 -11.06
CA ALA A 4 -8.58 16.31 -12.48
C ALA A 4 -7.18 16.51 -13.05
N GLN A 5 -6.87 15.82 -14.14
CA GLN A 5 -5.60 16.01 -14.85
C GLN A 5 -5.77 17.21 -15.76
N THR A 6 -5.19 18.36 -15.39
CA THR A 6 -5.38 19.64 -16.10
C THR A 6 -4.31 19.97 -17.13
N ASN A 7 -3.23 19.19 -17.18
CA ASN A 7 -1.97 19.61 -17.81
C ASN A 7 -1.78 19.07 -19.25
N LYS A 8 -2.74 18.31 -19.79
CA LYS A 8 -2.65 17.68 -21.13
C LYS A 8 -4.02 17.59 -21.84
N GLY A 9 -4.56 18.72 -22.29
CA GLY A 9 -5.77 18.76 -23.13
C GLY A 9 -7.08 18.67 -22.34
N ALA A 10 -8.06 17.93 -22.86
CA ALA A 10 -9.38 17.81 -22.23
C ALA A 10 -9.27 17.29 -20.79
N VAL A 11 -9.95 17.96 -19.86
CA VAL A 11 -9.91 17.65 -18.43
C VAL A 11 -10.39 16.22 -18.20
N GLY A 12 -9.47 15.36 -17.77
CA GLY A 12 -9.70 13.95 -17.47
C GLY A 12 -9.61 13.64 -15.98
N ARG A 13 -9.89 12.39 -15.61
CA ARG A 13 -9.65 11.87 -14.26
C ARG A 13 -8.16 11.63 -14.05
N ASP A 14 -7.63 12.07 -12.91
CA ASP A 14 -6.23 11.85 -12.53
C ASP A 14 -6.09 10.75 -11.46
N HIS A 15 -4.86 10.29 -11.27
CA HIS A 15 -4.48 9.42 -10.17
C HIS A 15 -4.62 10.16 -8.85
N HIS A 16 -5.42 9.59 -7.94
CA HIS A 16 -5.55 10.09 -6.59
C HIS A 16 -4.59 9.35 -5.66
N MET A 17 -3.39 9.90 -5.52
CA MET A 17 -2.30 9.27 -4.75
C MET A 17 -2.46 9.38 -3.23
N ARG A 18 -3.42 10.16 -2.73
CA ARG A 18 -3.55 10.46 -1.29
C ARG A 18 -4.35 9.43 -0.50
N ALA A 19 -5.25 8.72 -1.15
CA ALA A 19 -6.06 7.70 -0.53
C ALA A 19 -6.64 6.74 -1.58
N PHE A 20 -6.57 5.45 -1.28
CA PHE A 20 -7.25 4.38 -1.99
C PHE A 20 -7.58 3.25 -1.01
N SER A 21 -8.49 2.36 -1.40
CA SER A 21 -8.88 1.19 -0.60
C SER A 21 -8.43 -0.08 -1.28
N MET A 22 -8.08 -1.09 -0.48
CA MET A 22 -7.72 -2.43 -0.95
C MET A 22 -8.65 -3.45 -0.31
N PHE A 23 -9.04 -4.46 -1.09
CA PHE A 23 -9.80 -5.61 -0.61
C PHE A 23 -8.90 -6.84 -0.62
N LEU A 24 -8.79 -7.51 0.53
CA LEU A 24 -7.99 -8.71 0.73
C LEU A 24 -8.89 -9.82 1.28
N ALA A 25 -8.65 -11.06 0.83
CA ALA A 25 -9.37 -12.24 1.31
C ALA A 25 -8.47 -13.48 1.28
N GLY A 26 -8.61 -14.34 2.28
CA GLY A 26 -7.83 -15.57 2.40
C GLY A 26 -6.35 -15.32 2.72
N GLY A 27 -5.50 -16.31 2.44
CA GLY A 27 -4.04 -16.17 2.59
C GLY A 27 -3.58 -15.77 3.97
N GLY A 28 -4.29 -16.15 5.04
CA GLY A 28 -4.00 -15.81 6.44
C GLY A 28 -4.35 -14.37 6.86
N ILE A 29 -5.11 -13.63 6.04
CA ILE A 29 -5.70 -12.35 6.44
C ILE A 29 -6.93 -12.59 7.30
N ARG A 30 -7.05 -11.83 8.40
CA ARG A 30 -8.18 -11.88 9.33
C ARG A 30 -9.46 -11.41 8.63
N GLY A 31 -10.47 -12.27 8.61
CA GLY A 31 -11.79 -11.92 8.04
C GLY A 31 -12.55 -10.91 8.89
N GLY A 32 -13.37 -10.08 8.25
CA GLY A 32 -14.27 -9.12 8.93
C GLY A 32 -13.58 -7.91 9.55
N VAL A 33 -12.32 -7.64 9.18
CA VAL A 33 -11.57 -6.46 9.64
C VAL A 33 -11.67 -5.32 8.62
N THR A 34 -11.81 -4.10 9.14
CA THR A 34 -11.52 -2.85 8.41
C THR A 34 -10.34 -2.19 9.11
N HIS A 35 -9.34 -1.75 8.35
CA HIS A 35 -8.13 -1.14 8.89
C HIS A 35 -7.86 0.18 8.17
N GLY A 36 -7.68 1.23 8.96
CA GLY A 36 -7.55 2.60 8.52
C GLY A 36 -8.86 3.24 8.04
N SER A 37 -8.82 4.56 7.90
CA SER A 37 -9.94 5.36 7.43
C SER A 37 -9.45 6.60 6.69
N THR A 38 -10.34 7.20 5.89
CA THR A 38 -10.10 8.48 5.23
C THR A 38 -10.83 9.61 5.94
N ASP A 39 -10.45 10.85 5.64
CA ASP A 39 -11.24 12.01 6.06
C ASP A 39 -12.70 11.95 5.55
N GLU A 40 -13.56 12.84 6.05
CA GLU A 40 -14.99 12.88 5.74
C GLU A 40 -15.30 12.99 4.24
N LEU A 41 -14.36 13.52 3.45
CA LEU A 41 -14.49 13.69 2.01
C LEU A 41 -13.87 12.54 1.20
N GLY A 42 -13.21 11.59 1.87
CA GLY A 42 -12.47 10.50 1.22
C GLY A 42 -11.20 10.95 0.50
N TYR A 43 -10.62 12.10 0.89
CA TYR A 43 -9.54 12.75 0.16
C TYR A 43 -8.15 12.34 0.67
N ASN A 44 -7.96 12.25 1.99
CA ASN A 44 -6.71 11.79 2.60
C ASN A 44 -6.96 10.57 3.49
N ALA A 45 -6.02 9.63 3.53
CA ALA A 45 -5.97 8.63 4.60
C ALA A 45 -5.53 9.32 5.91
N VAL A 46 -6.23 9.05 7.02
CA VAL A 46 -6.04 9.82 8.28
C VAL A 46 -5.87 8.94 9.51
N GLU A 47 -6.35 7.70 9.50
CA GLU A 47 -6.25 6.75 10.60
C GLU A 47 -5.56 5.48 10.10
N ASP A 48 -4.71 4.86 10.93
CA ASP A 48 -3.95 3.65 10.63
C ASP A 48 -3.45 3.61 9.17
N VAL A 49 -2.78 4.69 8.76
CA VAL A 49 -2.40 4.90 7.36
C VAL A 49 -1.39 3.84 6.94
N VAL A 50 -1.76 3.07 5.91
CA VAL A 50 -0.91 2.02 5.34
C VAL A 50 -0.17 2.58 4.13
N HIS A 51 1.16 2.46 4.13
CA HIS A 51 1.94 2.75 2.93
C HIS A 51 1.96 1.53 1.99
N ILE A 52 2.16 1.74 0.68
CA ILE A 52 2.19 0.63 -0.29
C ILE A 52 3.30 -0.38 0.00
N ASN A 53 4.41 0.08 0.59
CA ASN A 53 5.51 -0.78 1.01
C ASN A 53 5.08 -1.74 2.12
N ASP A 54 4.22 -1.31 3.04
CA ASP A 54 3.69 -2.14 4.15
C ASP A 54 2.73 -3.20 3.62
N LEU A 55 1.90 -2.82 2.63
CA LEU A 55 1.01 -3.77 1.96
C LEU A 55 1.83 -4.87 1.26
N HIS A 56 2.85 -4.50 0.49
CA HIS A 56 3.74 -5.47 -0.17
C HIS A 56 4.53 -6.31 0.82
N ALA A 57 5.05 -5.71 1.91
CA ALA A 57 5.72 -6.45 2.98
C ALA A 57 4.79 -7.49 3.60
N THR A 58 3.54 -7.12 3.85
CA THR A 58 2.51 -8.02 4.39
C THR A 58 2.18 -9.15 3.42
N MET A 59 2.04 -8.87 2.12
CA MET A 59 1.80 -9.91 1.11
C MET A 59 2.97 -10.92 1.05
N LEU A 60 4.21 -10.44 1.07
CA LEU A 60 5.39 -11.30 1.09
C LEU A 60 5.47 -12.13 2.37
N HIS A 61 5.15 -11.53 3.52
CA HIS A 61 5.07 -12.23 4.81
C HIS A 61 4.06 -13.39 4.77
N GLN A 62 2.87 -13.18 4.20
CA GLN A 62 1.87 -14.26 4.05
C GLN A 62 2.30 -15.39 3.10
N LEU A 63 3.27 -15.11 2.22
CA LEU A 63 3.91 -16.12 1.37
C LEU A 63 5.10 -16.81 2.06
N GLY A 64 5.38 -16.49 3.32
CA GLY A 64 6.52 -17.04 4.07
C GLY A 64 7.86 -16.42 3.70
N LEU A 65 7.86 -15.24 3.06
CA LEU A 65 9.05 -14.54 2.64
C LEU A 65 9.34 -13.35 3.56
N ASP A 66 10.60 -13.24 3.96
CA ASP A 66 11.13 -12.03 4.60
C ASP A 66 11.57 -11.07 3.50
N HIS A 67 10.82 -9.98 3.33
CA HIS A 67 11.03 -9.01 2.27
C HIS A 67 12.39 -8.29 2.36
N GLU A 68 12.99 -8.20 3.56
CA GLU A 68 14.29 -7.56 3.75
C GLU A 68 15.42 -8.44 3.22
N ARG A 69 15.22 -9.76 3.23
CA ARG A 69 16.17 -10.74 2.69
C ARG A 69 16.12 -10.86 1.17
N LEU A 70 15.15 -10.24 0.52
CA LEU A 70 15.05 -10.13 -0.95
C LEU A 70 15.86 -8.94 -1.51
N THR A 71 16.83 -8.45 -0.74
CA THR A 71 17.67 -7.32 -1.10
C THR A 71 18.84 -7.78 -1.97
N PHE A 72 19.06 -7.08 -3.09
CA PHE A 72 20.18 -7.31 -3.99
C PHE A 72 20.78 -5.98 -4.49
N PRO A 73 22.10 -5.93 -4.75
CA PRO A 73 22.75 -4.74 -5.28
C PRO A 73 22.42 -4.55 -6.75
N TYR A 74 21.96 -3.37 -7.13
CA TYR A 74 21.73 -2.99 -8.53
C TYR A 74 22.01 -1.49 -8.73
N GLN A 75 22.81 -1.16 -9.75
CA GLN A 75 23.23 0.22 -10.08
C GLN A 75 23.74 1.04 -8.86
N GLY A 76 24.50 0.40 -7.97
CA GLY A 76 25.13 1.09 -6.83
C GLY A 76 24.21 1.38 -5.64
N ARG A 77 23.01 0.79 -5.61
CA ARG A 77 22.12 0.82 -4.44
C ARG A 77 21.53 -0.56 -4.17
N ASP A 78 21.08 -0.75 -2.94
CA ASP A 78 20.31 -1.92 -2.55
C ASP A 78 18.88 -1.79 -3.08
N PHE A 79 18.40 -2.85 -3.73
CA PHE A 79 17.04 -2.98 -4.26
C PHE A 79 16.34 -4.16 -3.61
N ARG A 80 15.06 -3.97 -3.25
CA ARG A 80 14.12 -5.01 -2.83
C ARG A 80 12.72 -4.67 -3.32
N LEU A 81 11.79 -5.63 -3.28
CA LEU A 81 10.41 -5.48 -3.77
C LEU A 81 9.60 -4.41 -3.00
N THR A 82 9.98 -4.14 -1.76
CA THR A 82 9.40 -3.08 -0.92
C THR A 82 10.29 -1.83 -0.88
N ASP A 83 11.19 -1.65 -1.85
CA ASP A 83 12.07 -0.48 -1.96
C ASP A 83 12.81 -0.18 -0.64
N VAL A 84 12.78 1.06 -0.14
CA VAL A 84 13.52 1.47 1.07
C VAL A 84 12.75 1.29 2.38
N ALA A 85 11.55 0.72 2.38
CA ALA A 85 10.66 0.68 3.55
C ALA A 85 9.80 -0.59 3.61
N GLY A 86 8.80 -0.60 4.49
CA GLY A 86 7.79 -1.64 4.61
C GLY A 86 7.80 -2.31 5.98
N GLU A 87 6.66 -2.27 6.67
CA GLU A 87 6.40 -3.01 7.89
C GLU A 87 5.20 -3.94 7.68
N VAL A 88 5.23 -5.11 8.31
CA VAL A 88 4.10 -6.05 8.23
C VAL A 88 2.92 -5.47 9.02
N ILE A 89 1.75 -5.40 8.38
CA ILE A 89 0.50 -4.90 8.96
C ILE A 89 -0.10 -5.99 9.86
N LYS A 90 0.51 -6.19 11.03
CA LYS A 90 0.10 -7.22 12.00
C LYS A 90 -1.40 -7.15 12.37
N PRO A 91 -2.05 -5.97 12.50
CA PRO A 91 -3.46 -5.89 12.86
C PRO A 91 -4.42 -6.57 11.88
N ILE A 92 -4.02 -6.89 10.63
CA ILE A 92 -4.90 -7.54 9.65
C ILE A 92 -4.61 -9.03 9.46
N LEU A 93 -3.68 -9.61 10.22
CA LEU A 93 -3.33 -11.03 10.15
C LEU A 93 -4.22 -11.89 11.07
N ALA A 94 -4.44 -13.15 10.71
CA ALA A 94 -5.28 -14.13 11.41
C ALA A 94 -4.63 -14.77 12.64
#